data_AF-A0A317KM06-F1
#
_entry.id   AF-A0A317KM06-F1
#
_cell.length_a   1.000
_cell.length_b   1.000
_cell.length_c   1.000
_cell.angle_alpha   90.00
_cell.angle_beta   90.00
_cell.angle_gamma   90.00
#
_symmetry.space_group_name_H-M   'P 1'
#
loop_
_entity.id
_entity.type
_entity.pdbx_description
1 polymer ?
#
loop_
_entity_poly.entity_id
_entity_poly.type
_entity_poly.pdbx_seq_one_letter_code
_entity_poly.pdbx_strand_id
1 'polypeptide(L)'
;MHQSAGCADDPTFTVLALVHRRSRAIIDAELHRLARRAPSLSPADLAVITSVLEDLTEAAVLVPLKNAPPDKAPLLTRIFGADENDLDGSRRTVGKTPAARSSAMLGHSRRR
;
A
#
# COMPACT_ATOMS: atom_id res chain seq x y z
N MET A 1 -24.05 -2.38 -31.10
CA MET A 1 -23.86 -2.77 -29.69
C MET A 1 -22.76 -1.88 -29.12
N HIS A 2 -23.13 -0.72 -28.56
CA HIS A 2 -22.16 0.21 -27.96
C HIS A 2 -21.78 -0.33 -26.58
N GLN A 3 -20.54 -0.83 -26.43
CA GLN A 3 -19.99 -1.19 -25.13
C GLN A 3 -19.65 0.10 -24.40
N SER A 4 -20.28 0.28 -23.24
CA SER A 4 -20.12 1.44 -22.36
C SER A 4 -18.70 1.42 -21.75
N ALA A 5 -17.78 2.17 -22.36
CA ALA A 5 -16.48 2.48 -21.79
C ALA A 5 -16.56 3.54 -20.66
N GLY A 6 -17.76 3.98 -20.28
CA GLY A 6 -17.94 5.13 -19.37
C GLY A 6 -17.80 4.84 -17.87
N CYS A 7 -17.53 3.60 -17.47
CA CYS A 7 -17.46 3.25 -16.04
C CYS A 7 -16.02 3.14 -15.51
N ALA A 8 -15.06 2.75 -16.35
CA ALA A 8 -13.66 2.59 -15.95
C ALA A 8 -12.92 3.93 -15.81
N ASP A 9 -13.44 4.98 -16.47
CA ASP A 9 -12.84 6.32 -16.49
C ASP A 9 -13.54 7.31 -15.54
N ASP A 10 -14.49 6.87 -14.71
CA ASP A 10 -15.04 7.74 -13.65
C ASP A 10 -13.99 7.86 -12.52
N PRO A 11 -13.32 9.01 -12.37
CA PRO A 11 -12.29 9.19 -11.35
C PRO A 11 -12.83 8.95 -9.93
N THR A 12 -14.13 9.15 -9.71
CA THR A 12 -14.78 8.87 -8.42
C THR A 12 -14.80 7.37 -8.13
N PHE A 13 -15.10 6.56 -9.14
CA PHE A 13 -15.11 5.09 -9.04
C PHE A 13 -13.68 4.56 -8.83
N THR A 14 -12.70 5.12 -9.53
CA THR A 14 -11.28 4.79 -9.35
C THR A 14 -10.79 5.11 -7.93
N VAL A 15 -11.12 6.30 -7.40
CA VAL A 15 -10.75 6.71 -6.04
C VAL A 15 -11.43 5.85 -4.98
N LEU A 16 -12.72 5.53 -5.15
CA LEU A 16 -13.45 4.68 -4.21
C LEU A 16 -12.81 3.29 -4.11
N ALA A 17 -12.47 2.67 -5.25
CA ALA A 17 -11.82 1.37 -5.29
C ALA A 17 -10.43 1.41 -4.62
N LEU A 18 -9.64 2.44 -4.90
CA LEU A 18 -8.32 2.65 -4.29
C LEU A 18 -8.41 2.78 -2.77
N VAL A 19 -9.32 3.63 -2.29
CA VAL A 19 -9.52 3.85 -0.84
C VAL A 19 -10.00 2.57 -0.17
N HIS A 20 -10.94 1.85 -0.78
CA HIS A 20 -11.41 0.57 -0.25
C HIS A 20 -10.26 -0.45 -0.09
N ARG A 21 -9.44 -0.62 -1.14
CA ARG A 21 -8.27 -1.51 -1.08
C ARG A 21 -7.26 -1.08 -0.02
N ARG A 22 -6.97 0.22 0.07
CA ARG A 22 -6.03 0.77 1.06
C ARG A 22 -6.53 0.60 2.48
N SER A 23 -7.81 0.87 2.73
CA SER A 23 -8.42 0.66 4.05
C SER A 23 -8.33 -0.81 4.47
N ARG A 24 -8.59 -1.75 3.55
CA ARG A 24 -8.44 -3.18 3.84
C ARG A 24 -7.02 -3.54 4.25
N ALA A 25 -6.02 -3.08 3.49
CA ALA A 25 -4.62 -3.33 3.81
C ALA A 25 -4.20 -2.74 5.17
N ILE A 26 -4.72 -1.57 5.54
CA ILE A 26 -4.48 -0.95 6.85
C ILE A 26 -5.11 -1.80 7.96
N ILE A 27 -6.37 -2.22 7.81
CA ILE A 27 -7.07 -3.07 8.79
C ILE A 27 -6.28 -4.36 9.01
N ASP A 28 -5.87 -5.04 7.93
CA ASP A 28 -5.11 -6.29 8.03
C ASP A 28 -3.77 -6.10 8.75
N ALA A 29 -3.03 -5.02 8.43
CA ALA A 29 -1.76 -4.70 9.08
C ALA A 29 -1.92 -4.38 10.57
N GLU A 30 -2.98 -3.64 10.92
CA GLU A 30 -3.26 -3.26 12.30
C GLU A 30 -3.80 -4.44 13.14
N LEU A 31 -4.62 -5.32 12.57
CA LEU A 31 -5.04 -6.56 13.21
C LEU A 31 -3.84 -7.47 13.48
N HIS A 32 -2.93 -7.58 12.51
CA HIS A 32 -1.69 -8.34 12.72
C HIS A 32 -0.84 -7.72 13.83
N ARG A 33 -0.73 -6.39 13.89
CA ARG A 33 -0.03 -5.69 14.97
C ARG A 33 -0.69 -5.90 16.32
N LEU A 34 -2.03 -5.88 16.36
CA LEU A 34 -2.83 -6.09 17.57
C LEU A 34 -2.64 -7.51 18.09
N ALA A 35 -2.75 -8.53 17.24
CA ALA A 35 -2.56 -9.93 17.63
C ALA A 35 -1.18 -10.18 18.26
N ARG A 36 -0.12 -9.50 17.78
CA ARG A 36 1.21 -9.58 18.38
C ARG A 36 1.32 -8.87 19.74
N ARG A 37 0.59 -7.77 19.94
CA ARG A 37 0.64 -6.96 21.18
C ARG A 37 -0.28 -7.50 22.27
N ALA A 38 -1.36 -8.17 21.89
CA ALA A 38 -2.38 -8.71 22.78
C ALA A 38 -2.61 -10.20 22.47
N PRO A 39 -1.65 -11.08 22.81
CA PRO A 39 -1.71 -12.51 22.48
C PRO A 39 -2.84 -13.26 23.21
N SER A 40 -3.48 -12.64 24.20
CA SER A 40 -4.66 -13.17 24.87
C SER A 40 -5.95 -13.03 24.06
N LEU A 41 -5.96 -12.23 22.98
CA LEU A 41 -7.12 -12.13 22.09
C LEU A 41 -7.26 -13.41 21.28
N SER A 42 -8.45 -14.01 21.35
CA SER A 42 -8.76 -15.18 20.56
C SER A 42 -9.00 -14.81 19.09
N PRO A 43 -8.98 -15.79 18.18
CA PRO A 43 -9.40 -15.57 16.79
C PRO A 43 -10.82 -15.01 16.67
N ALA A 44 -11.73 -15.36 17.60
CA ALA A 44 -13.09 -14.85 17.60
C ALA A 44 -13.14 -13.36 17.97
N ASP A 45 -12.35 -12.93 18.96
CA ASP A 45 -12.25 -11.52 19.33
C ASP A 45 -11.72 -10.68 18.17
N LEU A 46 -10.67 -11.18 17.50
CA LEU A 46 -10.12 -10.53 16.31
C LEU A 46 -11.14 -10.46 15.18
N ALA A 47 -11.96 -11.49 14.96
CA ALA A 47 -13.01 -11.47 13.95
C ALA A 47 -14.10 -10.40 14.24
N VAL A 48 -14.51 -10.25 15.50
CA VAL A 48 -15.44 -9.17 15.90
C VAL A 48 -14.82 -7.81 15.63
N ILE A 49 -13.55 -7.61 15.98
CA ILE A 49 -12.85 -6.35 15.74
C ILE A 49 -12.75 -6.07 14.23
N THR A 50 -12.42 -7.07 13.41
CA THR A 50 -12.42 -6.95 11.94
C THR A 50 -13.78 -6.46 11.43
N SER A 51 -14.87 -7.11 11.83
CA SER A 51 -16.22 -6.74 11.40
C SER A 51 -16.56 -5.30 11.75
N VAL A 52 -16.28 -4.87 12.99
CA VAL A 52 -16.54 -3.49 13.43
C VAL A 52 -15.70 -2.48 12.64
N LEU A 53 -14.44 -2.80 12.33
CA LEU A 53 -13.57 -1.93 11.54
C LEU A 53 -14.02 -1.84 10.07
N GLU A 54 -14.51 -2.94 9.51
CA GLU A 54 -15.12 -2.96 8.17
C GLU A 54 -16.39 -2.09 8.13
N ASP A 55 -17.29 -2.27 9.08
CA ASP A 55 -18.52 -1.47 9.20
C ASP A 55 -18.22 0.03 9.40
N LEU A 56 -17.25 0.35 10.26
CA LEU A 56 -16.82 1.74 10.49
C LEU A 56 -16.23 2.34 9.22
N THR A 57 -15.42 1.58 8.48
CA THR A 57 -14.81 2.05 7.23
C THR A 57 -15.86 2.31 6.16
N GLU A 58 -16.83 1.41 6.02
CA GLU A 58 -17.95 1.58 5.10
C GLU A 58 -18.73 2.85 5.45
N ALA A 59 -19.17 2.99 6.70
CA ALA A 59 -20.02 4.08 7.14
C ALA A 59 -19.30 5.45 7.14
N ALA A 60 -18.04 5.50 7.59
CA ALA A 60 -17.33 6.76 7.80
C ALA A 60 -16.52 7.22 6.58
N VAL A 61 -16.17 6.31 5.67
CA VAL A 61 -15.26 6.63 4.54
C VAL A 61 -15.90 6.31 3.21
N LEU A 62 -16.29 5.05 2.97
CA LEU A 62 -16.70 4.60 1.64
C LEU A 62 -18.07 5.15 1.22
N VAL A 63 -19.05 5.14 2.13
CA VAL A 63 -20.37 5.73 1.88
C VAL A 63 -20.27 7.24 1.61
N PRO A 64 -19.56 8.06 2.42
CA PRO A 64 -19.35 9.47 2.11
C PRO A 64 -18.65 9.71 0.77
N LEU A 65 -17.63 8.92 0.43
CA LEU A 65 -16.93 9.04 -0.86
C LEU A 65 -17.84 8.70 -2.04
N LYS A 66 -18.60 7.61 -1.94
CA LYS A 66 -19.57 7.17 -2.96
C LYS A 66 -20.65 8.24 -3.21
N ASN A 67 -21.03 8.97 -2.17
CA ASN A 67 -22.07 9.99 -2.23
C ASN A 67 -21.51 11.43 -2.38
N ALA A 68 -20.19 11.57 -2.60
CA ALA A 68 -19.58 12.89 -2.70
C ALA A 68 -20.07 13.65 -3.95
N PRO A 69 -20.25 14.98 -3.86
CA PRO A 69 -20.61 15.78 -5.03
C PRO A 69 -19.56 15.64 -6.16
N PRO A 70 -19.97 15.53 -7.44
CA PRO A 70 -19.04 15.33 -8.56
C PRO A 70 -17.98 16.43 -8.70
N ASP A 71 -18.29 17.67 -8.30
CA ASP A 71 -17.32 18.79 -8.31
C ASP A 71 -16.15 18.59 -7.34
N LYS A 72 -16.27 17.65 -6.39
CA LYS A 72 -15.19 17.29 -5.45
C LYS A 72 -14.26 16.20 -5.98
N ALA A 73 -14.59 15.53 -7.09
CA ALA A 73 -13.79 14.43 -7.63
C ALA A 73 -12.29 14.79 -7.84
N PRO A 74 -11.91 15.97 -8.35
CA PRO A 74 -10.50 16.35 -8.46
C PRO A 74 -9.79 16.49 -7.11
N LEU A 75 -10.49 17.02 -6.10
CA LEU A 75 -9.95 17.16 -4.75
C LEU A 75 -9.79 15.80 -4.06
N LEU A 76 -10.79 14.93 -4.19
CA LEU A 76 -10.74 13.57 -3.65
C LEU A 76 -9.62 12.76 -4.31
N THR A 77 -9.45 12.90 -5.62
CA THR A 77 -8.33 12.29 -6.36
C THR A 77 -6.99 12.81 -5.84
N ARG A 78 -6.86 14.11 -5.54
CA ARG A 78 -5.62 14.65 -4.97
C ARG A 78 -5.33 14.15 -3.55
N ILE A 79 -6.36 14.00 -2.72
CA ILE A 79 -6.21 13.57 -1.31
C ILE A 79 -5.91 12.07 -1.22
N PHE A 80 -6.63 11.26 -1.99
CA PHE A 80 -6.61 9.80 -1.87
C PHE A 80 -5.87 9.09 -2.99
N GLY A 81 -5.75 9.70 -4.17
CA GLY A 81 -5.18 9.14 -5.40
C GLY A 81 -3.67 9.31 -5.57
N ALA A 82 -2.90 9.50 -4.50
CA ALA A 82 -1.45 9.61 -4.60
C ALA A 82 -0.81 8.23 -4.91
N ASP A 83 -0.18 8.17 -6.08
CA ASP A 83 0.77 7.20 -6.66
C ASP A 83 0.55 5.70 -6.33
N GLU A 84 -0.01 4.97 -7.29
CA GLU A 84 0.11 3.50 -7.42
C GLU A 84 1.58 3.01 -7.31
N ASN A 85 2.56 3.89 -7.50
CA ASN A 85 3.99 3.61 -7.38
C ASN A 85 4.52 3.48 -5.93
N ASP A 86 3.81 4.02 -4.92
CA ASP A 86 4.28 3.95 -3.53
C ASP A 86 4.01 2.58 -2.86
N LEU A 87 3.23 1.71 -3.51
CA LEU A 87 2.96 0.35 -3.04
C LEU A 87 3.93 -0.71 -3.61
N ASP A 88 4.76 -0.37 -4.61
CA ASP A 88 5.83 -1.23 -5.16
C ASP A 88 7.25 -0.88 -4.64
N GLY A 89 7.36 0.16 -3.79
CA GLY A 89 8.63 0.65 -3.24
C GLY A 89 9.34 -0.26 -2.22
N SER A 90 8.80 -1.45 -1.93
CA SER A 90 9.43 -2.45 -1.04
C SER A 90 10.45 -3.36 -1.75
N ARG A 91 11.11 -2.84 -2.79
CA ARG A 91 12.36 -3.37 -3.34
C ARG A 91 13.43 -2.30 -3.38
N ARG A 92 13.76 -1.71 -2.22
CA ARG A 92 15.09 -1.12 -2.06
C ARG A 92 16.10 -2.26 -2.04
N THR A 93 16.65 -2.51 -3.21
CA THR A 93 17.83 -3.33 -3.41
C THR A 93 18.89 -2.89 -2.40
N VAL A 94 19.28 -3.81 -1.51
CA VAL A 94 20.52 -3.69 -0.73
C VAL A 94 21.64 -3.49 -1.74
N GLY A 95 22.09 -2.23 -1.87
CA GLY A 95 23.26 -1.90 -2.68
C GLY A 95 24.44 -2.67 -2.11
N LYS A 96 24.92 -3.64 -2.89
CA LYS A 96 26.14 -4.40 -2.62
C LYS A 96 27.27 -3.43 -2.25
N THR A 97 27.77 -3.59 -1.03
CA THR A 97 29.08 -3.07 -0.60
C THR A 97 30.14 -3.48 -1.63
N PRO A 98 30.90 -2.57 -2.26
CA PRO A 98 32.00 -2.98 -3.09
C PRO A 98 33.11 -3.54 -2.20
N ALA A 99 33.44 -4.80 -2.45
CA ALA A 99 34.48 -5.54 -1.79
C ALA A 99 35.85 -4.82 -1.89
N ALA A 100 36.58 -4.88 -0.77
CA ALA A 100 37.94 -4.39 -0.62
C ALA A 100 38.87 -4.86 -1.76
N ARG A 101 39.58 -3.91 -2.37
CA ARG A 101 40.71 -4.21 -3.27
C ARG A 101 41.91 -4.60 -2.42
N SER A 102 42.08 -5.90 -2.18
CA SER A 102 43.39 -6.48 -1.86
C SER A 102 43.93 -7.14 -3.12
N SER A 103 44.99 -6.57 -3.69
CA SER A 103 45.89 -7.32 -4.56
C SER A 103 47.30 -6.77 -4.42
N ALA A 104 48.04 -7.35 -3.47
CA ALA A 104 49.48 -7.39 -3.53
C ALA A 104 49.87 -8.42 -4.59
N MET A 105 50.63 -8.02 -5.60
CA MET A 105 51.47 -8.95 -6.34
C MET A 105 52.84 -8.32 -6.58
N LEU A 106 53.79 -8.87 -5.83
CA LEU A 106 55.22 -8.85 -6.10
C LEU A 106 55.49 -9.30 -7.54
N GLY A 107 56.24 -8.49 -8.29
CA GLY A 107 56.79 -8.85 -9.59
C GLY A 107 58.23 -8.37 -9.69
N HIS A 108 59.16 -9.30 -9.44
CA HIS A 108 60.59 -9.11 -9.66
C HIS A 108 60.89 -8.79 -11.13
N SER A 109 61.85 -7.89 -11.40
CA SER A 109 62.62 -7.93 -12.65
C SER A 109 64.07 -7.54 -12.41
N ARG A 110 64.92 -8.57 -12.44
CA ARG A 110 66.35 -8.49 -12.74
C ARG A 110 66.54 -8.44 -14.26
N ARG A 111 67.61 -7.76 -14.70
CA ARG A 111 68.34 -7.76 -15.99
C ARG A 111 68.40 -6.32 -16.53
N ARG A 112 69.54 -5.73 -16.88
CA ARG A 112 70.92 -6.18 -17.10
C ARG A 112 71.86 -5.07 -16.68
#